data_AF-A0A7S1Y041-F1
#
_entry.id   AF-A0A7S1Y041-F1
#
_cell.length_a   1.000
_cell.length_b   1.000
_cell.length_c   1.000
_cell.angle_alpha   90.00
_cell.angle_beta   90.00
_cell.angle_gamma   90.00
#
_symmetry.space_group_name_H-M   'P 1'
#
loop_
_entity.id
_entity.type
_entity.pdbx_description
1 polymer ?
#
loop_
_entity_poly.entity_id
_entity_poly.type
_entity_poly.pdbx_seq_one_letter_code
_entity_poly.pdbx_strand_id
1 'polypeptide(L)'
;TDIRRYDRWRPSRVFMVRQFCCFLLVLDFIILASTDYAAERSAGEEDGIYKNTLLPYSTPVRGFVILLRHREVQASLASFVVTILKSADVMIVGFSFLTVVVCMGVCILGNIYDSDAIGRNTDDYRSAYIWLFTLVITGSNYPDAVIPTYEHSRLFRLFFIIAGVIGTFFLVALIIASFQSTYTKHMHKLEDLLDLERRKATVVAYEVLKLEQEREVR
;
A
#
# COMPACT_ATOMS: atom_id res chain seq x y z
N THR A 1 -2.19 16.15 -45.30
CA THR A 1 -3.45 15.49 -44.94
C THR A 1 -3.62 15.55 -43.44
N ASP A 2 -4.66 16.26 -43.03
CA ASP A 2 -5.26 16.32 -41.68
C ASP A 2 -4.39 16.72 -40.47
N ILE A 3 -4.00 18.00 -40.45
CA ILE A 3 -3.68 18.73 -39.22
C ILE A 3 -5.01 19.09 -38.57
N ARG A 4 -5.56 18.20 -37.75
CA ARG A 4 -6.80 18.44 -37.00
C ARG A 4 -6.58 18.35 -35.49
N ARG A 5 -6.89 19.50 -34.87
CA ARG A 5 -7.32 19.72 -33.48
C ARG A 5 -6.23 19.78 -32.41
N TYR A 6 -5.65 20.97 -32.32
CA TYR A 6 -5.52 21.66 -31.03
C TYR A 6 -6.90 21.71 -30.34
N ASP A 7 -7.16 20.81 -29.39
CA ASP A 7 -8.37 20.83 -28.58
C ASP A 7 -8.18 21.83 -27.44
N ARG A 8 -8.48 23.08 -27.78
CA ARG A 8 -8.75 24.22 -26.90
C ARG A 8 -9.92 23.84 -25.97
N TRP A 9 -9.65 23.72 -24.67
CA TRP A 9 -10.67 23.82 -23.61
C TRP A 9 -11.92 22.91 -23.72
N ARG A 10 -11.80 21.71 -24.30
CA ARG A 10 -12.83 20.69 -24.07
C ARG A 10 -12.53 20.03 -22.73
N PRO A 11 -13.42 20.10 -21.72
CA PRO A 11 -13.32 19.18 -20.60
C PRO A 11 -13.32 17.79 -21.21
N SER A 12 -12.19 17.09 -21.11
CA SER A 12 -12.10 15.71 -21.57
C SER A 12 -13.24 14.93 -20.92
N ARG A 13 -13.80 13.91 -21.59
CA ARG A 13 -14.85 13.07 -20.98
C ARG A 13 -14.44 12.58 -19.58
N VAL A 14 -13.13 12.39 -19.37
CA VAL A 14 -12.49 12.10 -18.10
C VAL A 14 -12.66 13.21 -17.06
N PHE A 15 -12.54 14.48 -17.41
CA PHE A 15 -12.79 15.61 -16.51
C PHE A 15 -14.26 15.72 -16.09
N MET A 16 -15.21 15.53 -17.02
CA MET A 16 -16.63 15.52 -16.70
C MET A 16 -17.02 14.35 -15.79
N VAL A 17 -16.53 13.13 -16.08
CA VAL A 17 -16.75 11.96 -15.23
C VAL A 17 -16.15 12.19 -13.82
N ARG A 18 -14.98 12.84 -13.74
CA ARG A 18 -14.33 13.13 -12.45
C ARG A 18 -15.11 14.14 -11.61
N GLN A 19 -15.69 15.18 -12.22
CA GLN A 19 -16.55 16.14 -11.54
C GLN A 19 -17.88 15.51 -11.12
N PHE A 20 -18.45 14.66 -11.96
CA PHE A 20 -19.68 13.92 -11.66
C PHE A 20 -19.51 12.95 -10.49
N CYS A 21 -18.41 12.20 -10.42
CA CYS A 21 -18.10 11.35 -9.27
C CYS A 21 -17.89 12.16 -7.97
N CYS A 22 -17.33 13.38 -8.06
CA CYS A 22 -17.21 14.25 -6.88
C CYS A 22 -18.57 14.75 -6.40
N PHE A 23 -19.46 15.11 -7.33
CA PHE A 23 -20.82 15.48 -7.00
C PHE A 23 -21.55 14.32 -6.32
N LEU A 24 -21.42 13.09 -6.84
CA LEU A 24 -22.00 11.91 -6.21
C LEU A 24 -21.41 11.62 -4.83
N LEU A 25 -20.10 11.84 -4.61
CA LEU A 25 -19.48 11.70 -3.29
C LEU A 25 -19.97 12.73 -2.27
N VAL A 26 -20.10 13.99 -2.70
CA VAL A 26 -20.62 15.06 -1.84
C VAL A 26 -22.10 14.81 -1.53
N LEU A 27 -22.86 14.34 -2.51
CA LEU A 27 -24.27 13.98 -2.35
C LEU A 27 -24.43 12.78 -1.41
N ASP A 28 -23.60 11.74 -1.55
CA ASP A 28 -23.55 10.58 -0.63
C ASP A 28 -23.13 10.97 0.80
N PHE A 29 -22.22 11.93 0.95
CA PHE A 29 -21.84 12.50 2.25
C PHE A 29 -22.99 13.32 2.88
N ILE A 30 -23.70 14.13 2.08
CA ILE A 30 -24.85 14.92 2.53
C ILE A 30 -26.02 14.01 2.91
N ILE A 31 -26.30 12.96 2.11
CA ILE A 31 -27.32 11.96 2.44
C ILE A 31 -26.98 11.32 3.78
N LEU A 32 -25.73 10.85 3.97
CA LEU A 32 -25.30 10.23 5.22
C LEU A 32 -25.44 11.16 6.43
N ALA A 33 -24.96 12.41 6.31
CA ALA A 33 -25.12 13.40 7.36
C ALA A 33 -26.61 13.62 7.67
N SER A 34 -27.45 13.77 6.65
CA SER A 34 -28.88 14.00 6.84
C SER A 34 -29.59 12.79 7.47
N THR A 35 -29.18 11.56 7.16
CA THR A 35 -29.77 10.34 7.73
C THR A 35 -29.30 10.08 9.15
N ASP A 36 -28.05 10.39 9.50
CA ASP A 36 -27.55 10.27 10.88
C ASP A 36 -28.17 11.35 11.79
N TYR A 37 -28.24 12.61 11.33
CA TYR A 37 -28.96 13.68 12.04
C TYR A 37 -30.46 13.42 12.16
N ALA A 38 -31.08 12.72 11.21
CA ALA A 38 -32.49 12.33 11.28
C ALA A 38 -32.72 11.10 12.18
N ALA A 39 -31.79 10.15 12.23
CA ALA A 39 -31.86 8.98 13.10
C ALA A 39 -31.71 9.37 14.58
N GLU A 40 -30.84 10.33 14.89
CA GLU A 40 -30.66 10.84 16.26
C GLU A 40 -31.88 11.62 16.77
N ARG A 41 -32.66 12.23 15.87
CA ARG A 41 -33.93 12.91 16.20
C ARG A 41 -35.08 11.93 16.49
N SER A 42 -34.97 10.68 16.06
CA SER A 42 -35.96 9.62 16.25
C SER A 42 -35.58 8.62 17.34
N ALA A 43 -34.48 8.84 18.07
CA ALA A 43 -34.00 8.01 19.18
C ALA A 43 -34.85 8.21 20.46
N GLY A 44 -36.17 8.10 20.32
CA GLY A 44 -37.14 8.09 21.41
C GLY A 44 -37.99 6.81 21.47
N GLU A 45 -37.76 5.83 20.60
CA GLU A 45 -38.52 4.58 20.63
C GLU A 45 -37.60 3.40 20.32
N GLU A 46 -37.55 2.44 21.24
CA GLU A 46 -36.90 1.15 21.08
C GLU A 46 -37.51 0.35 19.90
N ASP A 47 -36.72 -0.56 19.35
CA ASP A 47 -37.09 -1.55 18.32
C ASP A 47 -37.23 -1.04 16.88
N GLY A 48 -36.12 -1.11 16.14
CA GLY A 48 -36.11 -0.89 14.70
C GLY A 48 -34.97 -1.62 14.01
N ILE A 49 -35.27 -2.78 13.45
CA ILE A 49 -34.43 -3.57 12.53
C ILE A 49 -34.30 -2.81 11.21
N TYR A 50 -33.69 -1.63 11.24
CA TYR A 50 -33.18 -0.93 10.07
C TYR A 50 -31.67 -0.80 10.25
N LYS A 51 -31.03 -1.97 10.29
CA LYS A 51 -29.63 -2.10 9.89
C LYS A 51 -29.53 -1.50 8.50
N ASN A 52 -28.99 -0.29 8.42
CA ASN A 52 -28.53 0.30 7.19
C ASN A 52 -27.41 -0.58 6.60
N THR A 53 -27.80 -1.63 5.88
CA THR A 53 -26.92 -2.63 5.25
C THR A 53 -26.02 -2.04 4.15
N LEU A 54 -26.33 -0.83 3.68
CA LEU A 54 -25.55 -0.07 2.70
C LEU A 54 -24.45 0.82 3.31
N LEU A 55 -24.57 1.22 4.58
CA LEU A 55 -23.61 2.12 5.25
C LEU A 55 -22.17 1.58 5.40
N PRO A 56 -21.92 0.27 5.66
CA PRO A 56 -20.54 -0.17 5.87
C PRO A 56 -19.73 -0.27 4.57
N TYR A 57 -20.39 -0.45 3.42
CA TYR A 57 -19.73 -0.64 2.13
C TYR A 57 -19.35 0.66 1.43
N SER A 58 -20.08 1.76 1.67
CA SER A 58 -19.77 3.06 1.05
C SER A 58 -18.50 3.69 1.63
N THR A 59 -18.20 3.44 2.92
CA THR A 59 -17.07 4.02 3.64
C THR A 59 -15.70 3.73 3.00
N PRO A 60 -15.31 2.47 2.67
CA PRO A 60 -14.05 2.20 1.98
C PRO A 60 -14.04 2.73 0.54
N VAL A 61 -15.19 2.66 -0.17
CA VAL A 61 -15.31 3.14 -1.55
C VAL A 61 -14.99 4.63 -1.65
N ARG A 62 -15.37 5.43 -0.65
CA ARG A 62 -15.03 6.87 -0.56
C ARG A 62 -13.52 7.11 -0.57
N GLY A 63 -12.76 6.37 0.24
CA GLY A 63 -11.30 6.46 0.27
C GLY A 63 -10.67 6.08 -1.08
N PHE A 64 -11.18 5.02 -1.71
CA PHE A 64 -10.72 4.60 -3.04
C PHE A 64 -11.03 5.62 -4.13
N VAL A 65 -12.21 6.25 -4.13
CA VAL A 65 -12.54 7.28 -5.13
C VAL A 65 -11.63 8.51 -5.00
N ILE A 66 -11.24 8.89 -3.78
CA ILE A 66 -10.27 9.98 -3.57
C ILE A 66 -8.90 9.60 -4.14
N LEU A 67 -8.42 8.38 -3.86
CA LEU A 67 -7.16 7.87 -4.42
C LEU A 67 -7.18 7.80 -5.96
N LEU A 68 -8.31 7.38 -6.55
CA LEU A 68 -8.49 7.30 -8.00
C LEU A 68 -8.69 8.66 -8.67
N ARG A 69 -8.98 9.72 -7.91
CA ARG A 69 -9.18 11.07 -8.46
C ARG A 69 -7.85 11.74 -8.83
N HIS A 70 -6.83 11.56 -8.00
CA HIS A 70 -5.55 12.25 -8.16
C HIS A 70 -4.59 11.43 -9.02
N ARG A 71 -4.35 11.90 -10.26
CA ARG A 71 -3.45 11.22 -11.22
C ARG A 71 -2.02 11.12 -10.68
N GLU A 72 -1.58 12.08 -9.87
CA GLU A 72 -0.29 12.06 -9.18
C GLU A 72 -0.22 10.92 -8.16
N VAL A 73 -1.29 10.72 -7.38
CA VAL A 73 -1.39 9.62 -6.41
C VAL A 73 -1.45 8.28 -7.13
N GLN A 74 -2.20 8.18 -8.22
CA GLN A 74 -2.24 6.97 -9.05
C GLN A 74 -0.87 6.65 -9.67
N ALA A 75 -0.16 7.64 -10.18
CA ALA A 75 1.18 7.47 -10.71
C ALA A 75 2.17 7.04 -9.61
N SER A 76 2.06 7.62 -8.41
CA SER A 76 2.86 7.22 -7.25
C SER A 76 2.54 5.80 -6.78
N LEU A 77 1.26 5.41 -6.72
CA LEU A 77 0.82 4.06 -6.37
C LEU A 77 1.29 3.02 -7.40
N ALA A 78 1.15 3.31 -8.69
CA ALA A 78 1.65 2.45 -9.74
C ALA A 78 3.17 2.27 -9.62
N SER A 79 3.90 3.37 -9.42
CA SER A 79 5.35 3.36 -9.21
C SER A 79 5.75 2.55 -7.98
N PHE A 80 5.00 2.70 -6.89
CA PHE A 80 5.19 1.95 -5.64
C PHE A 80 4.97 0.44 -5.86
N VAL A 81 3.87 0.03 -6.48
CA VAL A 81 3.56 -1.38 -6.77
C VAL A 81 4.60 -1.99 -7.70
N VAL A 82 4.99 -1.29 -8.76
CA VAL A 82 6.06 -1.73 -9.68
C VAL A 82 7.38 -1.90 -8.92
N THR A 83 7.67 -1.01 -7.98
CA THR A 83 8.87 -1.10 -7.14
C THR A 83 8.82 -2.34 -6.24
N ILE A 84 7.70 -2.58 -5.54
CA ILE A 84 7.53 -3.78 -4.70
C ILE A 84 7.80 -5.03 -5.52
N LEU A 85 7.12 -5.16 -6.67
CA LEU A 85 7.23 -6.33 -7.54
C LEU A 85 8.65 -6.51 -8.07
N LYS A 86 9.36 -5.42 -8.33
CA LYS A 86 10.75 -5.46 -8.82
C LYS A 86 11.76 -5.74 -7.70
N SER A 87 11.46 -5.37 -6.47
CA SER A 87 12.24 -5.74 -5.28
C SER A 87 11.88 -7.13 -4.71
N ALA A 88 11.02 -7.88 -5.41
CA ALA A 88 10.49 -9.17 -4.93
C ALA A 88 11.58 -10.19 -4.60
N ASP A 89 12.71 -10.21 -5.32
CA ASP A 89 13.81 -11.15 -5.05
C ASP A 89 14.34 -11.01 -3.61
N VAL A 90 14.48 -9.78 -3.12
CA VAL A 90 14.91 -9.52 -1.74
C VAL A 90 13.81 -9.84 -0.73
N MET A 91 12.54 -9.57 -1.09
CA MET A 91 11.40 -9.97 -0.26
C MET A 91 11.33 -11.49 -0.10
N ILE A 92 11.58 -12.25 -1.16
CA ILE A 92 11.62 -13.72 -1.14
C ILE A 92 12.71 -14.21 -0.21
N VAL A 93 13.90 -13.59 -0.20
CA VAL A 93 14.96 -13.90 0.77
C VAL A 93 14.51 -13.60 2.21
N GLY A 94 13.79 -12.50 2.43
CA GLY A 94 13.21 -12.18 3.74
C GLY A 94 12.20 -13.23 4.21
N PHE A 95 11.29 -13.64 3.34
CA PHE A 95 10.30 -14.68 3.65
C PHE A 95 10.93 -16.07 3.81
N SER A 96 11.96 -16.40 3.04
CA SER A 96 12.66 -17.69 3.18
C SER A 96 13.44 -17.76 4.50
N PHE A 97 14.11 -16.67 4.89
CA PHE A 97 14.73 -16.55 6.21
C PHE A 97 13.69 -16.75 7.33
N LEU A 98 12.54 -16.08 7.21
CA LEU A 98 11.45 -16.25 8.18
C LEU A 98 10.97 -17.70 8.26
N THR A 99 10.76 -18.37 7.13
CA THR A 99 10.39 -19.80 7.12
C THR A 99 11.43 -20.66 7.85
N VAL A 100 12.72 -20.42 7.64
CA VAL A 100 13.78 -21.16 8.35
C VAL A 100 13.73 -20.90 9.86
N VAL A 101 13.58 -19.64 10.28
CA VAL A 101 13.44 -19.28 11.70
C VAL A 101 12.19 -19.90 12.31
N VAL A 102 11.08 -19.97 11.57
CA VAL A 102 9.83 -20.60 12.03
C VAL A 102 10.01 -22.10 12.17
N CYS A 103 10.60 -22.79 11.19
CA CYS A 103 10.89 -24.23 11.31
C CYS A 103 11.79 -24.52 12.51
N MET A 104 12.86 -23.73 12.68
CA MET A 104 13.74 -23.85 13.83
C MET A 104 13.01 -23.54 15.15
N GLY A 105 12.17 -22.51 15.16
CA GLY A 105 11.35 -22.11 16.30
C GLY A 105 10.37 -23.18 16.74
N VAL A 106 9.65 -23.82 15.80
CA VAL A 106 8.75 -24.94 16.11
C VAL A 106 9.52 -26.12 16.70
N CYS A 107 10.67 -26.50 16.11
CA CYS A 107 11.50 -27.59 16.64
C CYS A 107 12.07 -27.31 18.04
N ILE A 108 12.39 -26.06 18.34
CA ILE A 108 13.05 -25.66 19.59
C ILE A 108 12.03 -25.33 20.69
N LEU A 109 10.90 -24.71 20.33
CA LEU A 109 9.94 -24.10 21.26
C LEU A 109 8.63 -24.86 21.39
N GLY A 110 8.35 -25.86 20.54
CA GLY A 110 7.06 -26.56 20.49
C GLY A 110 6.48 -26.86 21.86
N ASN A 111 7.27 -27.47 22.74
CA ASN A 111 6.82 -27.91 24.06
C ASN A 111 7.02 -26.89 25.21
N ILE A 112 7.40 -25.64 24.92
CA ILE A 112 7.67 -24.60 25.94
C ILE A 112 6.45 -23.69 26.13
N TYR A 113 5.66 -23.49 25.08
CA TYR A 113 4.50 -22.62 25.13
C TYR A 113 3.24 -23.44 25.31
N ASP A 114 2.45 -23.06 26.33
CA ASP A 114 1.17 -23.69 26.61
C ASP A 114 0.16 -23.41 25.47
N SER A 115 -0.46 -24.49 24.98
CA SER A 115 -1.32 -24.52 23.80
C SER A 115 -2.63 -23.74 23.96
N ASP A 116 -2.99 -23.38 25.20
CA ASP A 116 -4.27 -22.78 25.53
C ASP A 116 -4.31 -21.24 25.34
N ALA A 117 -3.14 -20.60 25.15
CA ALA A 117 -3.06 -19.17 24.86
C ALA A 117 -3.23 -18.88 23.36
N ILE A 118 -4.31 -18.17 23.00
CA ILE A 118 -4.62 -17.75 21.63
C ILE A 118 -3.41 -17.02 21.02
N GLY A 119 -2.86 -17.57 19.93
CA GLY A 119 -1.79 -16.94 19.15
C GLY A 119 -0.36 -17.19 19.65
N ARG A 120 -0.17 -17.99 20.72
CA ARG A 120 1.17 -18.40 21.23
C ARG A 120 1.50 -19.86 20.99
N ASN A 121 0.62 -20.60 20.33
CA ASN A 121 0.83 -22.01 20.05
C ASN A 121 2.01 -22.20 19.07
N THR A 122 3.13 -22.72 19.58
CA THR A 122 4.33 -23.04 18.79
C THR A 122 4.31 -24.45 18.20
N ASP A 123 3.34 -25.29 18.55
CA ASP A 123 3.17 -26.63 17.97
C ASP A 123 2.51 -26.58 16.59
N ASP A 124 1.66 -25.57 16.35
CA ASP A 124 1.08 -25.32 15.04
C ASP A 124 1.99 -24.40 14.22
N TYR A 125 2.50 -24.90 13.09
CA TYR A 125 3.36 -24.14 12.17
C TYR A 125 2.75 -22.79 11.77
N ARG A 126 1.44 -22.74 11.52
CA ARG A 126 0.78 -21.50 11.09
C ARG A 126 0.77 -20.46 12.21
N SER A 127 0.46 -20.90 13.42
CA SER A 127 0.44 -20.04 14.61
C SER A 127 1.84 -19.55 14.96
N ALA A 128 2.83 -20.45 14.92
CA ALA A 128 4.25 -20.13 15.07
C ALA A 128 4.73 -19.14 14.01
N TYR A 129 4.27 -19.26 12.76
CA TYR A 129 4.66 -18.38 11.66
C TYR A 129 4.25 -16.93 11.94
N ILE A 130 3.01 -16.68 12.34
CA ILE A 130 2.50 -15.34 12.63
C ILE A 130 3.19 -14.75 13.88
N TRP A 131 3.36 -15.57 14.90
CA TRP A 131 3.99 -15.16 16.16
C TRP A 131 5.46 -14.77 15.98
N LEU A 132 6.24 -15.62 15.28
CA LEU A 132 7.65 -15.37 14.99
C LEU A 132 7.85 -14.32 13.89
N PHE A 133 6.92 -14.17 12.94
CA PHE A 133 6.91 -13.04 12.00
C PHE A 133 6.89 -11.71 12.75
N THR A 134 5.99 -11.59 13.73
CA THR A 134 5.88 -10.39 14.57
C THR A 134 7.20 -10.15 15.31
N LEU A 135 7.80 -11.20 15.87
CA LEU A 135 9.07 -11.09 16.58
C LEU A 135 10.22 -10.63 15.68
N VAL A 136 10.37 -11.27 14.52
CA VAL A 136 11.51 -11.09 13.63
C VAL A 136 11.44 -9.74 12.90
N ILE A 137 10.26 -9.36 12.43
CA ILE A 137 10.09 -8.17 11.59
C ILE A 137 9.88 -6.89 12.42
N THR A 138 9.06 -6.96 13.49
CA THR A 138 8.72 -5.76 14.28
C THR A 138 9.33 -5.74 15.66
N GLY A 139 9.68 -6.90 16.24
CA GLY A 139 10.19 -7.01 17.60
C GLY A 139 9.15 -6.68 18.68
N SER A 140 7.87 -6.49 18.32
CA SER A 140 6.86 -5.94 19.24
C SER A 140 6.44 -6.90 20.35
N ASN A 141 6.66 -8.21 20.16
CA ASN A 141 6.36 -9.27 21.12
C ASN A 141 7.62 -9.91 21.72
N TYR A 142 8.79 -9.23 21.68
CA TYR A 142 10.03 -9.76 22.25
C TYR A 142 9.95 -10.17 23.74
N PRO A 143 9.46 -9.34 24.68
CA PRO A 143 9.40 -9.75 26.10
C PRO A 143 8.50 -10.98 26.29
N ASP A 144 7.38 -11.03 25.61
CA ASP A 144 6.42 -12.12 25.65
C ASP A 144 6.97 -13.44 25.13
N ALA A 145 7.87 -13.38 24.14
CA ALA A 145 8.52 -14.55 23.56
C ALA A 145 9.79 -14.98 24.30
N VAL A 146 10.30 -14.17 25.23
CA VAL A 146 11.59 -14.45 25.88
C VAL A 146 11.41 -14.82 27.35
N ILE A 147 10.50 -14.14 28.06
CA ILE A 147 10.25 -14.37 29.49
C ILE A 147 9.89 -15.83 29.80
N PRO A 148 9.00 -16.52 29.06
CA PRO A 148 8.64 -17.92 29.37
C PRO A 148 9.82 -18.90 29.25
N THR A 149 10.84 -18.54 28.47
CA THR A 149 12.02 -19.38 28.26
C THR A 149 13.08 -19.25 29.36
N TYR A 150 12.93 -18.27 30.27
CA TYR A 150 13.89 -18.01 31.35
C TYR A 150 13.95 -19.15 32.37
N GLU A 151 12.80 -19.76 32.66
CA GLU A 151 12.67 -20.90 33.57
C GLU A 151 13.26 -22.20 32.97
N HIS A 152 13.39 -22.28 31.64
CA HIS A 152 13.81 -23.48 30.93
C HIS A 152 15.33 -23.56 30.72
N SER A 153 15.90 -22.63 29.95
CA SER A 153 17.34 -22.58 29.69
C SER A 153 17.79 -21.24 29.13
N ARG A 154 18.98 -20.80 29.56
CA ARG A 154 19.61 -19.58 29.08
C ARG A 154 19.94 -19.61 27.58
N LEU A 155 20.06 -20.80 26.98
CA LEU A 155 20.41 -20.98 25.58
C LEU A 155 19.28 -20.56 24.63
N PHE A 156 18.02 -20.70 25.03
CA PHE A 156 16.88 -20.24 24.22
C PHE A 156 16.93 -18.73 23.96
N ARG A 157 17.52 -17.94 24.89
CA ARG A 157 17.71 -16.50 24.71
C ARG A 157 18.61 -16.15 23.53
N LEU A 158 19.62 -17.00 23.25
CA LEU A 158 20.50 -16.77 22.10
C LEU A 158 19.74 -16.89 20.78
N PHE A 159 18.78 -17.82 20.68
CA PHE A 159 17.92 -17.94 19.50
C PHE A 159 17.15 -16.63 19.24
N PHE A 160 16.47 -16.08 20.25
CA PHE A 160 15.72 -14.84 20.09
C PHE A 160 16.59 -13.62 19.81
N ILE A 161 17.77 -13.53 20.44
CA ILE A 161 18.72 -12.44 20.16
C ILE A 161 19.22 -12.53 18.71
N ILE A 162 19.65 -13.71 18.26
CA ILE A 162 20.20 -13.88 16.91
C ILE A 162 19.10 -13.66 15.86
N ALA A 163 17.94 -14.29 16.02
CA ALA A 163 16.81 -14.15 15.11
C ALA A 163 16.29 -12.70 15.07
N GLY A 164 16.21 -12.04 16.22
CA GLY A 164 15.81 -10.63 16.32
C GLY A 164 16.85 -9.68 15.70
N VAL A 165 18.15 -9.90 15.95
CA VAL A 165 19.20 -9.06 15.36
C VAL A 165 19.22 -9.21 13.84
N ILE A 166 19.23 -10.44 13.33
CA ILE A 166 19.24 -10.70 11.88
C ILE A 166 17.93 -10.21 11.23
N GLY A 167 16.78 -10.46 11.85
CA GLY A 167 15.49 -10.00 11.36
C GLY A 167 15.36 -8.48 11.37
N THR A 168 15.30 -7.90 12.55
CA THR A 168 14.89 -6.50 12.72
C THR A 168 15.93 -5.52 12.19
N PHE A 169 17.23 -5.83 12.33
CA PHE A 169 18.27 -4.90 11.88
C PHE A 169 18.77 -5.21 10.47
N PHE A 170 19.09 -6.47 10.15
CA PHE A 170 19.65 -6.78 8.82
C PHE A 170 18.57 -6.94 7.75
N LEU A 171 17.55 -7.76 8.00
CA LEU A 171 16.50 -8.06 7.01
C LEU A 171 15.69 -6.81 6.68
N VAL A 172 15.20 -6.08 7.70
CA VAL A 172 14.42 -4.85 7.48
C VAL A 172 15.26 -3.78 6.76
N ALA A 173 16.52 -3.57 7.17
CA ALA A 173 17.40 -2.61 6.49
C ALA A 173 17.65 -3.01 5.03
N LEU A 174 17.83 -4.31 4.75
CA LEU A 174 18.01 -4.83 3.41
C LEU A 174 16.76 -4.62 2.53
N ILE A 175 15.56 -4.88 3.07
CA ILE A 175 14.29 -4.62 2.38
C ILE A 175 14.17 -3.14 2.04
N ILE A 176 14.39 -2.25 3.01
CA ILE A 176 14.28 -0.81 2.82
C ILE A 176 15.29 -0.34 1.76
N ALA A 177 16.55 -0.77 1.85
CA ALA A 177 17.59 -0.39 0.90
C ALA A 177 17.29 -0.89 -0.52
N SER A 178 16.83 -2.13 -0.67
CA SER A 178 16.42 -2.71 -1.96
C SER A 178 15.25 -1.95 -2.57
N PHE A 179 14.23 -1.67 -1.74
CA PHE A 179 13.05 -0.92 -2.14
C PHE A 179 13.44 0.50 -2.59
N GLN A 180 14.22 1.22 -1.80
CA GLN A 180 14.67 2.57 -2.10
C GLN A 180 15.49 2.63 -3.39
N SER A 181 16.45 1.72 -3.58
CA SER A 181 17.27 1.62 -4.78
C SER A 181 16.41 1.41 -6.03
N THR A 182 15.41 0.53 -5.92
CA THR A 182 14.49 0.22 -7.02
C THR A 182 13.55 1.39 -7.32
N TYR A 183 13.02 2.05 -6.28
CA TYR A 183 12.13 3.19 -6.40
C TYR A 183 12.84 4.36 -7.07
N THR A 184 14.04 4.70 -6.60
CA THR A 184 14.85 5.81 -7.12
C THR A 184 15.19 5.59 -8.60
N LYS A 185 15.60 4.36 -8.96
CA LYS A 185 15.84 3.99 -10.37
C LYS A 185 14.58 4.10 -11.23
N HIS A 186 13.41 3.79 -10.69
CA HIS A 186 12.15 3.93 -11.42
C HIS A 186 11.78 5.41 -11.62
N MET A 187 11.95 6.25 -10.59
CA MET A 187 11.71 7.68 -10.66
C MET A 187 12.59 8.38 -11.69
N HIS A 188 13.90 8.12 -11.70
CA HIS A 188 14.80 8.71 -12.70
C HIS A 188 14.41 8.33 -14.13
N LYS A 189 13.99 7.08 -14.36
CA LYS A 189 13.49 6.66 -15.68
C LYS A 189 12.24 7.42 -16.12
N LEU A 190 11.32 7.70 -15.19
CA LEU A 190 10.13 8.50 -15.50
C LEU A 190 10.50 9.95 -15.83
N GLU A 191 11.43 10.53 -15.07
CA GLU A 191 11.95 11.88 -15.31
C GLU A 191 12.60 11.98 -16.69
N ASP A 192 13.49 11.04 -17.04
CA ASP A 192 14.13 10.98 -18.35
C ASP A 192 13.11 10.88 -19.50
N LEU A 193 12.06 10.07 -19.33
CA LEU A 193 11.00 9.92 -20.33
C LEU A 193 10.21 11.22 -20.51
N LEU A 194 9.86 11.88 -19.41
CA LEU A 194 9.15 13.17 -19.45
C LEU A 194 9.99 14.26 -20.13
N ASP A 195 11.29 14.30 -19.87
CA ASP A 195 12.19 15.25 -20.51
C ASP A 195 12.35 14.98 -22.01
N LEU A 196 12.40 13.71 -22.42
CA LEU A 196 12.38 13.34 -23.83
C LEU A 196 11.07 13.75 -24.52
N GLU A 197 9.93 13.53 -23.88
CA GLU A 197 8.62 13.95 -24.41
C GLU A 197 8.52 15.47 -24.53
N ARG A 198 8.99 16.23 -23.52
CA ARG A 198 9.03 17.69 -23.56
C ARG A 198 9.88 18.19 -24.72
N ARG A 199 11.09 17.65 -24.89
CA ARG A 199 11.97 18.02 -26.02
C ARG A 199 11.32 17.73 -27.37
N LYS A 200 10.68 16.57 -27.53
CA LYS A 200 9.94 16.22 -28.76
C LYS A 200 8.81 17.20 -29.03
N ALA A 201 8.01 17.55 -28.01
CA ALA A 201 6.92 18.50 -28.15
C ALA A 201 7.42 19.90 -28.58
N THR A 202 8.55 20.37 -28.03
CA THR A 202 9.16 21.65 -28.42
C THR A 202 9.64 21.64 -29.87
N VAL A 203 10.28 20.56 -30.32
CA VAL A 203 10.73 20.42 -31.72
C VAL A 203 9.54 20.42 -32.68
N VAL A 204 8.50 19.65 -32.37
CA VAL A 204 7.28 19.60 -33.18
C VAL A 204 6.58 20.96 -33.22
N ALA A 205 6.48 21.66 -32.09
CA ALA A 205 5.90 23.00 -32.04
C ALA A 205 6.69 24.01 -32.91
N TYR A 206 8.03 23.94 -32.86
CA TYR A 206 8.89 24.78 -33.69
C TYR A 206 8.71 24.50 -35.19
N GLU A 207 8.62 23.23 -35.58
CA GLU A 207 8.40 22.83 -36.96
C GLU A 207 7.03 23.31 -37.48
N VAL A 208 5.98 23.19 -36.67
CA VAL A 208 4.64 23.71 -37.01
C VAL A 208 4.66 25.22 -37.19
N LEU A 209 5.30 25.97 -36.29
CA LEU A 209 5.42 27.43 -36.39
C LEU A 209 6.17 27.85 -37.65
N LYS A 210 7.26 27.15 -38.00
CA LYS A 210 8.01 27.41 -39.23
C LYS A 210 7.15 27.20 -40.48
N LEU A 211 6.37 26.13 -40.51
CA LEU A 211 5.45 25.83 -41.63
C LEU A 211 4.31 26.85 -41.74
N GLU A 212 3.82 27.42 -40.63
CA GLU A 212 2.83 28.49 -40.65
C GLU A 212 3.42 29.79 -41.23
N GLN A 213 4.63 30.18 -40.81
CA GLN A 213 5.29 31.37 -41.33
C GLN A 213 5.60 31.29 -42.83
N GLU A 214 6.01 30.12 -43.33
CA GLU A 214 6.22 29.90 -44.78
C GLU A 214 4.93 29.97 -45.61
N ARG A 215 3.75 29.76 -45.01
CA ARG A 215 2.46 29.92 -45.69
C ARG A 215 2.01 31.38 -45.75
N GLU A 216 2.29 32.19 -44.73
CA GLU A 216 1.88 33.60 -44.71
C GLU A 216 2.66 34.47 -45.70
N VAL A 217 3.88 34.07 -46.06
CA VAL A 217 4.75 34.79 -47.02
C VAL A 217 4.37 34.49 -48.48
N ARG A 218 3.53 33.48 -48.74
CA ARG A 218 3.18 33.00 -50.08
C ARG A 218 1.77 33.41 -50.48
#